data_AF-U6DQH8-F1
#
_entry.id   AF-U6DQH8-F1
#
_cell.length_a   1.000
_cell.length_b   1.000
_cell.length_c   1.000
_cell.angle_alpha   90.00
_cell.angle_beta   90.00
_cell.angle_gamma   90.00
#
_symmetry.space_group_name_H-M   'P 1'
#
loop_
_entity.id
_entity.type
_entity.pdbx_description
1 polymer ?
#
loop_
_entity_poly.entity_id
_entity_poly.type
_entity_poly.pdbx_seq_one_letter_code
_entity_poly.pdbx_strand_id
1 'polypeptide(L)'
;LVLVLPVSEANFLSKQDASQVLVRKRRAYSMFEETKKGNLERECIEELCNKEEAREIFENDPETDYFYPKYLGCLGSFRAGLFTAARQSTEAHPDLRSCVTAIPDQCSPLPCNEDGYKSCRDGQATFTCICKPGWQGDKCEYDINECKDPSNVNGGCSQICDNTPGSYRCSCKSGFFMLLNKKDCRDVDE
;
A
#
# COMPACT_ATOMS: atom_id res chain seq x y z
N LEU A 1 -15.12 -44.58 -16.36
CA LEU A 1 -14.17 -44.44 -15.23
C LEU A 1 -13.70 -43.00 -15.19
N VAL A 2 -14.22 -42.21 -14.27
CA VAL A 2 -13.73 -40.85 -13.97
C VAL A 2 -13.08 -40.95 -12.60
N LEU A 3 -11.75 -40.86 -12.55
CA LEU A 3 -10.96 -40.88 -11.33
C LEU A 3 -10.95 -39.46 -10.75
N VAL A 4 -11.66 -39.27 -9.63
CA VAL A 4 -11.58 -38.06 -8.81
C VAL A 4 -10.35 -38.20 -7.92
N LEU A 5 -9.36 -37.34 -8.10
CA LEU A 5 -8.20 -37.24 -7.19
C LEU A 5 -8.62 -36.49 -5.92
N PRO A 6 -8.29 -36.95 -4.71
CA PRO A 6 -8.57 -36.23 -3.49
C PRO A 6 -7.65 -35.00 -3.37
N VAL A 7 -8.24 -33.88 -2.98
CA VAL A 7 -7.54 -32.64 -2.62
C VAL A 7 -6.54 -32.98 -1.53
N SER A 8 -5.26 -32.75 -1.80
CA SER A 8 -4.16 -32.94 -0.84
C SER A 8 -4.43 -32.13 0.41
N GLU A 9 -4.46 -32.81 1.55
CA GLU A 9 -4.52 -32.26 2.89
C GLU A 9 -3.52 -31.10 3.01
N ALA A 10 -4.00 -29.93 3.43
CA ALA A 10 -3.12 -28.90 3.95
C ALA A 10 -2.28 -29.56 5.07
N ASN A 11 -0.96 -29.57 4.92
CA ASN A 11 -0.03 -30.06 5.94
C ASN A 11 -0.14 -29.15 7.17
N PHE A 12 -1.15 -29.38 8.00
CA PHE A 12 -1.26 -28.78 9.32
C PHE A 12 -0.14 -29.36 10.19
N LEU A 13 0.71 -28.48 10.71
CA LEU A 13 1.69 -28.82 11.75
C LEU A 13 0.97 -29.57 12.87
N SER A 14 1.54 -30.70 13.30
CA SER A 14 1.01 -31.46 14.42
C SER A 14 0.93 -30.56 15.66
N LYS A 15 0.04 -30.84 16.62
CA LYS A 15 -0.03 -30.07 17.87
C LYS A 15 1.33 -29.99 18.58
N GLN A 16 2.17 -31.02 18.47
CA GLN A 16 3.50 -31.06 19.08
C GLN A 16 4.51 -30.19 18.32
N ASP A 17 4.48 -30.19 17.00
CA ASP A 17 5.36 -29.36 16.17
C ASP A 17 4.94 -27.88 16.22
N ALA A 18 3.62 -27.61 16.21
CA ALA A 18 3.07 -26.28 16.46
C ALA A 18 3.47 -25.76 17.84
N SER A 19 3.49 -26.63 18.86
CA SER A 19 3.95 -26.25 20.20
C SER A 19 5.42 -25.85 20.20
N GLN A 20 6.29 -26.55 19.45
CA GLN A 20 7.72 -26.19 19.33
C GLN A 20 7.95 -24.89 18.56
N VAL A 21 7.12 -24.56 17.57
CA VAL A 21 7.10 -23.26 16.89
C VAL A 21 6.59 -22.14 17.82
N LEU A 22 5.69 -22.46 18.75
CA LEU A 22 5.10 -21.55 19.75
C LEU A 22 5.87 -21.51 21.08
N VAL A 23 6.95 -22.28 21.27
CA VAL A 23 7.78 -22.16 22.48
C VAL A 23 8.56 -20.85 22.41
N ARG A 24 7.99 -19.84 23.08
CA ARG A 24 8.69 -18.62 23.48
C ARG A 24 10.01 -18.97 24.16
N LYS A 25 11.13 -18.65 23.54
CA LYS A 25 12.29 -18.20 24.31
C LYS A 25 12.05 -16.73 24.64
N ARG A 26 11.24 -16.45 25.69
CA ARG A 26 11.28 -15.12 26.35
C ARG A 26 12.72 -14.92 26.79
N ARG A 27 13.39 -13.86 26.35
CA ARG A 27 14.77 -13.59 26.77
C ARG A 27 14.83 -12.79 28.08
N ALA A 28 13.71 -12.39 28.66
CA ALA A 28 13.74 -11.85 30.02
C ALA A 28 12.54 -12.27 30.89
N TYR A 29 12.86 -13.13 31.86
CA TYR A 29 12.10 -13.29 33.09
C TYR A 29 12.58 -12.19 34.05
N SER A 30 12.21 -10.93 33.79
CA SER A 30 12.49 -9.81 34.69
C SER A 30 11.19 -9.08 34.96
N MET A 31 10.70 -9.16 36.20
CA MET A 31 9.46 -8.49 36.66
C MET A 31 9.42 -6.98 36.37
N PHE A 32 10.56 -6.37 36.04
CA PHE A 32 10.67 -4.95 35.68
C PHE A 32 10.38 -4.66 34.20
N GLU A 33 10.38 -5.67 33.33
CA GLU A 33 10.17 -5.46 31.90
C GLU A 33 8.71 -5.14 31.56
N GLU A 34 7.76 -5.77 32.25
CA GLU A 34 6.32 -5.48 32.15
C GLU A 34 5.95 -4.04 32.59
N THR A 35 6.88 -3.31 33.23
CA THR A 35 6.67 -1.90 33.62
C THR A 35 7.20 -0.89 32.60
N LYS A 36 7.96 -1.35 31.60
CA LYS A 36 8.50 -0.49 30.55
C LYS A 36 7.43 -0.24 29.48
N LYS A 37 7.49 0.92 28.83
CA LYS A 37 6.69 1.17 27.63
C LYS A 37 7.05 0.14 26.55
N GLY A 38 6.04 -0.35 25.84
CA GLY A 38 6.18 -1.28 24.72
C GLY A 38 7.22 -0.80 23.71
N ASN A 39 8.07 -1.71 23.25
CA ASN A 39 9.14 -1.39 22.30
C ASN A 39 9.20 -2.40 21.15
N LEU A 40 8.87 -1.94 19.93
CA LEU A 40 8.81 -2.78 18.71
C LEU A 40 10.10 -3.59 18.48
N GLU A 41 11.24 -2.92 18.62
CA GLU A 41 12.56 -3.52 18.41
C GLU A 41 12.81 -4.67 19.39
N ARG A 42 12.67 -4.40 20.68
CA ARG A 42 12.93 -5.38 21.74
C ARG A 42 11.93 -6.54 21.71
N GLU A 43 10.64 -6.24 21.56
CA GLU A 43 9.59 -7.23 21.78
C GLU A 43 9.24 -8.02 20.54
N CYS A 44 9.20 -7.39 19.36
CA CYS A 44 8.77 -8.05 18.12
C CYS A 44 9.92 -8.38 17.14
N ILE A 45 11.10 -7.76 17.27
CA ILE A 45 12.24 -8.02 16.37
C ILE A 45 13.31 -8.89 17.04
N GLU A 46 13.77 -8.51 18.24
CA GLU A 46 14.73 -9.29 19.02
C GLU A 46 14.09 -10.51 19.70
N GLU A 47 12.80 -10.40 20.02
CA GLU A 47 11.96 -11.44 20.60
C GLU A 47 10.75 -11.80 19.72
N LEU A 48 9.82 -12.57 20.30
CA LEU A 48 8.52 -12.87 19.69
C LEU A 48 7.40 -12.26 20.51
N CYS A 49 6.86 -11.15 20.00
CA CYS A 49 5.71 -10.53 20.61
C CYS A 49 4.41 -11.31 20.33
N ASN A 50 3.52 -11.35 21.32
CA ASN A 50 2.12 -11.74 21.12
C ASN A 50 1.24 -10.51 20.79
N LYS A 51 -0.07 -10.72 20.59
CA LYS A 51 -0.98 -9.61 20.24
C LYS A 51 -1.05 -8.54 21.34
N GLU A 52 -0.91 -8.94 22.59
CA GLU A 52 -0.98 -8.04 23.75
C GLU A 52 0.26 -7.15 23.85
N GLU A 53 1.45 -7.71 23.63
CA GLU A 53 2.71 -6.95 23.57
C GLU A 53 2.70 -5.99 22.37
N ALA A 54 2.20 -6.42 21.20
CA ALA A 54 1.95 -5.51 20.08
C ALA A 54 0.96 -4.38 20.43
N ARG A 55 -0.09 -4.68 21.19
CA ARG A 55 -1.09 -3.71 21.66
C ARG A 55 -0.49 -2.66 22.60
N GLU A 56 0.51 -3.03 23.38
CA GLU A 56 1.25 -2.12 24.27
C GLU A 56 2.20 -1.20 23.51
N ILE A 57 2.77 -1.67 22.39
CA ILE A 57 3.63 -0.86 21.50
C ILE A 57 2.84 0.28 20.85
N PHE A 58 1.63 -0.01 20.36
CA PHE A 58 0.77 0.94 19.65
C PHE A 58 -0.38 1.48 20.52
N GLU A 59 -0.28 1.41 21.84
CA GLU A 59 -1.23 2.05 22.78
C GLU A 59 -2.74 1.75 22.56
N ASN A 60 -3.12 0.56 22.07
CA ASN A 60 -4.48 0.18 21.64
C ASN A 60 -5.02 0.89 20.39
N ASP A 61 -4.17 1.54 19.60
CA ASP A 61 -4.59 2.15 18.34
C ASP A 61 -4.97 1.08 17.30
N PRO A 62 -5.80 1.43 16.30
CA PRO A 62 -6.14 0.56 15.17
C PRO A 62 -4.92 0.01 14.43
N GLU A 63 -3.76 0.68 14.59
CA GLU A 63 -2.46 0.22 14.12
C GLU A 63 -2.08 -1.18 14.65
N THR A 64 -2.49 -1.55 15.87
CA THR A 64 -2.24 -2.89 16.43
C THR A 64 -2.89 -3.98 15.56
N ASP A 65 -4.16 -3.77 15.18
CA ASP A 65 -4.93 -4.73 14.39
C ASP A 65 -4.44 -4.82 12.95
N TYR A 66 -3.83 -3.75 12.45
CA TYR A 66 -3.15 -3.75 11.17
C TYR A 66 -1.77 -4.41 11.23
N PHE A 67 -0.99 -4.11 12.27
CA PHE A 67 0.38 -4.57 12.44
C PHE A 67 0.46 -6.07 12.68
N TYR A 68 -0.31 -6.58 13.65
CA TYR A 68 -0.10 -7.93 14.18
C TYR A 68 -0.31 -9.06 13.14
N PRO A 69 -1.33 -9.03 12.27
CA PRO A 69 -1.47 -10.02 11.19
C PRO A 69 -0.30 -10.00 10.19
N LYS A 70 0.24 -8.81 9.88
CA LYS A 70 1.38 -8.66 8.97
C LYS A 70 2.69 -9.10 9.60
N TYR A 71 2.85 -8.84 10.89
CA TYR A 71 3.97 -9.35 11.69
C TYR A 71 4.01 -10.88 11.65
N LEU A 72 2.87 -11.56 11.81
CA LEU A 72 2.78 -13.01 11.64
C LEU A 72 3.18 -13.46 10.22
N GLY A 73 2.85 -12.68 9.18
CA GLY A 73 3.31 -12.90 7.81
C GLY A 73 4.82 -12.78 7.65
N CYS A 74 5.45 -11.76 8.25
CA CYS A 74 6.91 -11.62 8.30
C CYS A 74 7.54 -12.83 9.01
N LEU A 75 7.03 -13.23 10.18
CA LEU A 75 7.53 -14.41 10.89
C LEU A 75 7.45 -15.68 10.04
N GLY A 76 6.32 -15.91 9.37
CA GLY A 76 6.14 -17.06 8.47
C GLY A 76 7.15 -17.08 7.32
N SER A 77 7.49 -15.90 6.79
CA SER A 77 8.44 -15.74 5.68
C SER A 77 9.89 -16.00 6.08
N PHE A 78 10.28 -15.68 7.33
CA PHE A 78 11.67 -15.78 7.79
C PHE A 78 11.96 -16.94 8.76
N ARG A 79 10.94 -17.62 9.30
CA ARG A 79 11.11 -18.80 10.19
C ARG A 79 10.94 -20.16 9.52
N ALA A 80 10.52 -20.22 8.25
CA ALA A 80 10.37 -21.48 7.53
C ALA A 80 11.75 -22.06 7.14
N GLY A 81 12.34 -22.86 8.03
CA GLY A 81 13.56 -23.64 7.79
C GLY A 81 13.36 -24.86 6.87
N LEU A 82 12.68 -24.72 5.73
CA LEU A 82 12.51 -25.78 4.72
C LEU A 82 13.02 -25.32 3.37
N PHE A 83 14.18 -25.85 2.98
CA PHE A 83 14.78 -25.71 1.66
C PHE A 83 13.77 -26.06 0.55
N THR A 84 13.63 -25.18 -0.44
CA THR A 84 13.81 -25.50 -1.87
C THR A 84 13.82 -24.20 -2.67
N ALA A 85 14.47 -24.24 -3.83
CA ALA A 85 14.65 -23.16 -4.79
C ALA A 85 13.31 -22.65 -5.37
N ALA A 86 12.56 -21.92 -4.54
CA ALA A 86 11.55 -20.96 -4.93
C ALA A 86 11.70 -19.74 -3.99
N ARG A 87 12.89 -19.14 -3.98
CA ARG A 87 12.97 -17.69 -3.76
C ARG A 87 12.24 -17.04 -4.96
N GLN A 88 10.92 -17.09 -4.95
CA GLN A 88 10.14 -15.96 -5.44
C GLN A 88 10.17 -14.95 -4.30
N SER A 89 11.35 -14.37 -4.08
CA SER A 89 11.41 -13.03 -3.55
C SER A 89 10.69 -12.17 -4.58
N THR A 90 9.42 -11.89 -4.36
CA THR A 90 9.00 -10.52 -4.60
C THR A 90 9.84 -9.71 -3.61
N GLU A 91 10.94 -9.13 -4.10
CA GLU A 91 12.02 -8.47 -3.37
C GLU A 91 11.53 -7.28 -2.51
N ALA A 92 10.77 -7.53 -1.44
CA ALA A 92 10.36 -6.44 -0.54
C ALA A 92 11.38 -6.23 0.60
N HIS A 93 11.86 -7.30 1.24
CA HIS A 93 12.70 -7.19 2.44
C HIS A 93 13.79 -8.28 2.54
N PRO A 94 15.05 -7.94 2.91
CA PRO A 94 16.15 -8.89 3.01
C PRO A 94 16.13 -9.75 4.29
N ASP A 95 15.50 -9.28 5.36
CA ASP A 95 15.43 -9.95 6.67
C ASP A 95 14.13 -9.63 7.43
N LEU A 96 13.92 -10.33 8.56
CA LEU A 96 12.75 -10.14 9.43
C LEU A 96 12.65 -8.71 9.95
N ARG A 97 13.79 -8.13 10.36
CA ARG A 97 13.85 -6.76 10.84
C ARG A 97 13.26 -5.80 9.81
N SER A 98 13.76 -5.86 8.58
CA SER A 98 13.34 -5.00 7.48
C SER A 98 11.86 -5.14 7.16
N CYS A 99 11.33 -6.37 7.23
CA CYS A 99 9.90 -6.63 7.06
C CYS A 99 9.07 -6.01 8.17
N VAL A 100 9.43 -6.24 9.44
CA VAL A 100 8.68 -5.75 10.60
C VAL A 100 8.73 -4.24 10.73
N THR A 101 9.89 -3.62 10.48
CA THR A 101 10.04 -2.15 10.52
C THR A 101 9.30 -1.43 9.40
N ALA A 102 8.99 -2.13 8.30
CA ALA A 102 8.23 -1.55 7.20
C ALA A 102 6.72 -1.64 7.41
N ILE A 103 6.22 -2.51 8.30
CA ILE A 103 4.77 -2.67 8.52
C ILE A 103 4.10 -1.35 8.92
N PRO A 104 4.62 -0.56 9.88
CA PRO A 104 3.96 0.68 10.28
C PRO A 104 3.83 1.72 9.15
N ASP A 105 4.72 1.67 8.15
CA ASP A 105 4.71 2.60 7.02
C ASP A 105 3.70 2.15 5.96
N GLN A 106 2.51 2.75 5.98
CA GLN A 106 1.44 2.46 5.03
C GLN A 106 1.70 2.99 3.63
N CYS A 107 2.76 3.77 3.45
CA CYS A 107 3.21 4.29 2.17
C CYS A 107 4.30 3.44 1.52
N SER A 108 4.67 2.29 2.11
CA SER A 108 5.68 1.37 1.57
C SER A 108 5.19 -0.09 1.56
N PRO A 109 5.05 -0.74 0.38
CA PRO A 109 5.25 -0.18 -0.96
C PRO A 109 4.19 0.89 -1.28
N LEU A 110 4.54 1.82 -2.18
CA LEU A 110 3.67 2.95 -2.52
C LEU A 110 2.28 2.47 -2.96
N PRO A 111 1.20 2.77 -2.21
CA PRO A 111 -0.15 2.32 -2.56
C PRO A 111 -0.84 3.22 -3.58
N CYS A 112 -0.28 4.41 -3.83
CA CYS A 112 -0.79 5.43 -4.73
C CYS A 112 -0.34 5.19 -6.17
N ASN A 113 -1.13 5.62 -7.14
CA ASN A 113 -0.76 5.61 -8.56
C ASN A 113 0.43 6.56 -8.81
N GLU A 114 1.51 6.04 -9.39
CA GLU A 114 2.77 6.80 -9.59
C GLU A 114 2.62 8.02 -10.51
N ASP A 115 1.74 7.95 -11.50
CA ASP A 115 1.49 9.04 -12.43
C ASP A 115 0.67 10.16 -11.77
N GLY A 116 -0.33 9.79 -10.96
CA GLY A 116 -1.33 10.71 -10.42
C GLY A 116 -1.08 11.23 -9.01
N TYR A 117 -0.28 10.55 -8.19
CA TYR A 117 -0.05 10.99 -6.81
C TYR A 117 0.97 12.14 -6.70
N LYS A 118 0.75 13.02 -5.73
CA LYS A 118 1.67 14.08 -5.31
C LYS A 118 2.46 13.66 -4.06
N SER A 119 1.79 13.05 -3.09
CA SER A 119 2.41 12.55 -1.86
C SER A 119 1.53 11.50 -1.18
N CYS A 120 2.13 10.53 -0.51
CA CYS A 120 1.43 9.60 0.36
C CYS A 120 1.58 10.07 1.82
N ARG A 121 0.48 10.10 2.56
CA ARG A 121 0.48 10.38 4.00
C ARG A 121 0.15 9.09 4.74
N ASP A 122 1.10 8.63 5.53
CA ASP A 122 0.94 7.53 6.46
C ASP A 122 -0.07 7.89 7.57
N GLY A 123 -0.71 6.89 8.16
CA GLY A 123 -1.73 7.05 9.18
C GLY A 123 -1.97 5.77 9.98
N GLN A 124 -2.62 5.90 11.14
CA GLN A 124 -2.91 4.78 12.04
C GLN A 124 -3.76 3.71 11.33
N ALA A 125 -3.13 2.67 10.79
CA ALA A 125 -3.74 1.61 9.97
C ALA A 125 -4.39 2.07 8.64
N THR A 126 -4.08 3.28 8.15
CA THR A 126 -4.62 3.79 6.89
C THR A 126 -3.61 4.67 6.17
N PHE A 127 -3.74 4.82 4.86
CA PHE A 127 -2.95 5.78 4.09
C PHE A 127 -3.87 6.78 3.41
N THR A 128 -3.33 7.96 3.09
CA THR A 128 -4.03 8.94 2.25
C THR A 128 -3.12 9.32 1.10
N CYS A 129 -3.55 9.04 -0.13
CA CYS A 129 -2.89 9.56 -1.32
C CYS A 129 -3.39 10.97 -1.60
N ILE A 130 -2.45 11.93 -1.65
CA ILE A 130 -2.74 13.29 -2.08
C ILE A 130 -2.47 13.35 -3.58
N CYS A 131 -3.47 13.67 -4.38
CA CYS A 131 -3.36 13.65 -5.84
C CYS A 131 -2.75 14.93 -6.40
N LYS A 132 -2.06 14.80 -7.54
CA LYS A 132 -1.71 15.93 -8.41
C LYS A 132 -3.00 16.57 -8.96
N PRO A 133 -2.99 17.86 -9.32
CA PRO A 133 -4.09 18.46 -10.08
C PRO A 133 -4.39 17.63 -11.34
N GLY A 134 -5.67 17.50 -11.69
CA GLY A 134 -6.10 16.66 -12.82
C GLY A 134 -6.24 15.17 -12.51
N TRP A 135 -6.05 14.74 -11.26
CA TRP A 135 -6.22 13.35 -10.83
C TRP A 135 -7.18 13.24 -9.65
N GLN A 136 -7.87 12.10 -9.55
CA GLN A 136 -8.84 11.78 -8.50
C GLN A 136 -8.84 10.28 -8.15
N GLY A 137 -9.65 9.92 -7.14
CA GLY A 137 -9.70 8.57 -6.57
C GLY A 137 -8.90 8.45 -5.29
N ASP A 138 -9.17 7.41 -4.50
CA ASP A 138 -8.50 7.20 -3.20
C ASP A 138 -7.01 6.92 -3.36
N LYS A 139 -6.59 6.40 -4.52
CA LYS A 139 -5.21 6.12 -4.89
C LYS A 139 -4.71 7.01 -6.03
N CYS A 140 -5.44 8.06 -6.39
CA CYS A 140 -5.13 8.93 -7.52
C CYS A 140 -5.06 8.19 -8.86
N GLU A 141 -5.87 7.13 -9.01
CA GLU A 141 -5.82 6.21 -10.14
C GLU A 141 -6.63 6.67 -11.35
N TYR A 142 -7.45 7.72 -11.19
CA TYR A 142 -8.30 8.24 -12.25
C TYR A 142 -7.87 9.63 -12.67
N ASP A 143 -7.62 9.77 -13.96
CA ASP A 143 -7.52 11.07 -14.62
C ASP A 143 -8.88 11.79 -14.62
N ILE A 144 -8.88 13.09 -14.32
CA ILE A 144 -10.07 13.92 -14.40
C ILE A 144 -10.25 14.32 -15.87
N ASN A 145 -11.41 14.03 -16.45
CA ASN A 145 -11.69 14.44 -17.81
C ASN A 145 -12.30 15.85 -17.86
N GLU A 146 -11.48 16.88 -18.00
CA GLU A 146 -11.97 18.27 -17.98
C GLU A 146 -12.84 18.61 -19.20
N CYS A 147 -12.70 17.88 -20.31
CA CYS A 147 -13.57 18.05 -21.49
C CYS A 147 -15.00 17.58 -21.24
N LYS A 148 -15.22 16.74 -20.22
CA LYS A 148 -16.53 16.20 -19.82
C LYS A 148 -17.05 16.80 -18.51
N ASP A 149 -16.36 17.80 -17.97
CA ASP A 149 -16.79 18.48 -16.75
C ASP A 149 -18.09 19.28 -17.00
N PRO A 150 -19.20 18.96 -16.31
CA PRO A 150 -20.46 19.69 -16.48
C PRO A 150 -20.39 21.15 -15.98
N SER A 151 -19.45 21.47 -15.10
CA SER A 151 -19.25 22.83 -14.57
C SER A 151 -18.40 23.71 -15.50
N ASN A 152 -17.59 23.09 -16.36
CA ASN A 152 -16.71 23.77 -17.32
C ASN A 152 -16.84 23.09 -18.69
N VAL A 153 -17.96 23.36 -19.38
CA VAL A 153 -18.33 22.73 -20.64
C VAL A 153 -17.16 22.74 -21.62
N ASN A 154 -16.81 21.56 -22.16
CA ASN A 154 -15.73 21.37 -23.12
C ASN A 154 -14.35 21.85 -22.61
N GLY A 155 -14.09 21.80 -21.30
CA GLY A 155 -12.86 22.35 -20.70
C GLY A 155 -12.74 23.88 -20.83
N GLY A 156 -13.80 24.56 -21.28
CA GLY A 156 -13.78 25.96 -21.69
C GLY A 156 -13.06 26.19 -23.03
N CYS A 157 -12.83 25.14 -23.83
CA CYS A 157 -12.33 25.26 -25.19
C CYS A 157 -13.45 25.76 -26.11
N SER A 158 -13.14 26.75 -26.95
CA SER A 158 -14.09 27.30 -27.93
C SER A 158 -14.52 26.29 -29.01
N GLN A 159 -13.64 25.35 -29.36
CA GLN A 159 -13.89 24.37 -30.43
C GLN A 159 -13.62 22.94 -29.97
N ILE A 160 -12.37 22.46 -30.04
CA ILE A 160 -12.02 21.07 -29.75
C ILE A 160 -11.33 21.00 -28.39
N CYS A 161 -11.72 20.04 -27.56
CA CYS A 161 -11.07 19.70 -26.30
C CYS A 161 -10.53 18.28 -26.35
N ASP A 162 -9.23 18.13 -26.12
CA ASP A 162 -8.54 16.84 -26.04
C ASP A 162 -8.07 16.61 -24.61
N ASN A 163 -8.61 15.57 -23.98
CA ASN A 163 -8.22 15.16 -22.64
C ASN A 163 -6.86 14.44 -22.66
N THR A 164 -6.02 14.69 -21.66
CA THR A 164 -4.67 14.10 -21.52
C THR A 164 -4.41 13.69 -20.07
N PRO A 165 -3.52 12.75 -19.76
CA PRO A 165 -3.25 12.40 -18.36
C PRO A 165 -2.79 13.60 -17.52
N GLY A 166 -3.57 13.94 -16.50
CA GLY A 166 -3.41 15.07 -15.58
C GLY A 166 -3.77 16.44 -16.14
N SER A 167 -4.32 16.54 -17.36
CA SER A 167 -4.63 17.83 -17.99
C SER A 167 -5.51 17.72 -19.24
N TYR A 168 -5.69 18.81 -19.94
CA TYR A 168 -6.35 18.84 -21.24
C TYR A 168 -5.75 19.95 -22.10
N ARG A 169 -6.00 19.88 -23.40
CA ARG A 169 -5.64 20.94 -24.33
C ARG A 169 -6.78 21.25 -25.27
N CYS A 170 -6.88 22.53 -25.61
CA CYS A 170 -7.77 22.96 -26.67
C CYS A 170 -7.05 22.89 -28.02
N SER A 171 -7.80 22.62 -29.07
CA SER A 171 -7.33 22.75 -30.46
C SER A 171 -8.40 23.39 -31.33
N CYS A 172 -7.98 23.93 -32.47
CA CYS A 172 -8.86 24.60 -33.43
C CYS A 172 -9.07 23.73 -34.67
N LYS A 173 -10.25 23.83 -35.26
CA LYS A 173 -10.56 23.25 -36.57
C LYS A 173 -9.72 23.93 -37.67
N SER A 174 -9.56 23.26 -38.80
CA SER A 174 -8.91 23.84 -39.98
C SER A 174 -9.60 25.15 -40.39
N GLY A 175 -8.81 26.17 -40.76
CA GLY A 175 -9.30 27.52 -41.04
C GLY A 175 -9.29 28.45 -39.82
N PHE A 176 -8.91 27.96 -38.63
CA PHE A 176 -8.82 28.76 -37.41
C PHE A 176 -7.42 28.71 -36.79
N PHE A 177 -7.02 29.79 -36.11
CA PHE A 177 -5.79 29.84 -35.32
C PHE A 177 -6.08 30.02 -33.82
N MET A 178 -5.23 29.43 -32.99
CA MET A 178 -5.37 29.47 -31.53
C MET A 178 -4.91 30.82 -30.96
N LEU A 179 -5.73 31.42 -30.10
CA LEU A 179 -5.41 32.67 -29.40
C LEU A 179 -4.48 32.42 -28.21
N LEU A 180 -3.88 33.51 -27.69
CA LEU A 180 -2.92 33.48 -26.58
C LEU A 180 -3.46 32.90 -25.27
N ASN A 181 -4.78 32.91 -25.08
CA ASN A 181 -5.43 32.29 -23.93
C ASN A 181 -5.52 30.76 -24.02
N LYS A 182 -5.05 30.15 -25.13
CA LYS A 182 -5.01 28.70 -25.38
C LYS A 182 -6.38 28.01 -25.29
N LYS A 183 -7.46 28.76 -25.41
CA LYS A 183 -8.86 28.27 -25.33
C LYS A 183 -9.69 28.70 -26.53
N ASP A 184 -9.46 29.92 -27.00
CA ASP A 184 -10.24 30.51 -28.07
C ASP A 184 -9.55 30.34 -29.43
N CYS A 185 -10.40 30.19 -30.45
CA CYS A 185 -10.02 30.06 -31.84
C CYS A 185 -10.56 31.26 -32.62
N ARG A 186 -9.72 31.87 -33.45
CA ARG A 186 -10.14 32.92 -34.39
C ARG A 186 -10.04 32.42 -35.81
N ASP A 187 -11.04 32.75 -36.62
CA ASP A 187 -11.03 32.45 -38.05
C ASP A 187 -9.86 33.17 -38.73
N VAL A 188 -9.24 32.53 -39.73
CA VAL A 188 -8.13 33.09 -40.49
C VAL A 188 -8.62 34.06 -41.58
N ASP A 189 -9.85 33.89 -42.06
CA ASP A 189 -10.41 34.59 -43.22
C ASP A 189 -11.38 35.73 -42.84
N GLU A 190 -11.44 36.13 -41.56
CA GLU A 190 -12.32 37.17 -41.02
C GLU A 190 -11.58 38.39 -40.44
#